data_AF-A0A2U3RRL4-F1
#
_entry.id   AF-A0A2U3RRL4-F1
#
_cell.length_a   1.000
_cell.length_b   1.000
_cell.length_c   1.000
_cell.angle_alpha   90.00
_cell.angle_beta   90.00
_cell.angle_gamma   90.00
#
_symmetry.space_group_name_H-M   'P 1'
#
loop_
_entity.id
_entity.type
_entity.pdbx_description
1 polymer ?
#
loop_
_entity_poly.entity_id
_entity_poly.type
_entity_poly.pdbx_seq_one_letter_code
_entity_poly.pdbx_strand_id
1 'polypeptide(L)' 'MLADKFCNKGNSFLKLRKYQKAIKNYDVAIKCNPDCIEAYINKGIGATSRGNKEF' A
#
# COMPACT_ATOMS: atom_id res chain seq x y z
N MET A 1 7.68 -3.22 -13.45
CA MET A 1 7.57 -4.63 -12.99
C MET A 1 6.20 -4.86 -12.34
N LEU A 2 5.79 -6.11 -12.07
CA LEU A 2 4.48 -6.40 -11.45
C LEU A 2 4.32 -5.68 -10.10
N ALA A 3 5.39 -5.56 -9.31
CA ALA A 3 5.41 -4.82 -8.06
C ALA A 3 5.01 -3.34 -8.22
N ASP A 4 5.58 -2.62 -9.20
CA ASP A 4 5.24 -1.21 -9.45
C ASP A 4 3.75 -1.02 -9.76
N LYS A 5 3.16 -1.95 -10.52
CA LYS A 5 1.73 -1.91 -10.85
C LYS A 5 0.87 -2.02 -9.58
N PHE A 6 1.24 -2.90 -8.66
CA PHE A 6 0.54 -3.06 -7.39
C PHE A 6 0.80 -1.88 -6.45
N CYS A 7 2.02 -1.33 -6.38
CA CYS A 7 2.32 -0.09 -5.64
C CYS A 7 1.46 1.08 -6.13
N ASN A 8 1.44 1.33 -7.44
CA ASN A 8 0.65 2.39 -8.04
C ASN A 8 -0.85 2.23 -7.76
N LYS A 9 -1.37 1.00 -7.87
CA LYS A 9 -2.77 0.70 -7.52
C LYS A 9 -3.05 0.91 -6.03
N GLY A 10 -2.11 0.53 -5.17
CA GLY A 10 -2.15 0.82 -3.73
C GLY A 10 -2.24 2.32 -3.46
N ASN A 11 -1.41 3.11 -4.13
CA ASN A 11 -1.38 4.57 -4.02
C ASN A 11 -2.71 5.19 -4.45
N SER A 12 -3.34 4.70 -5.53
CA SER A 12 -4.69 5.12 -5.92
C SER A 12 -5.72 4.83 -4.80
N PHE A 13 -5.67 3.66 -4.18
CA PHE A 13 -6.56 3.35 -3.06
C PHE A 13 -6.28 4.19 -1.82
N LEU A 14 -5.01 4.49 -1.54
CA LEU A 14 -4.59 5.37 -0.45
C LEU A 14 -5.20 6.77 -0.62
N LYS A 15 -5.10 7.34 -1.83
CA LYS A 15 -5.74 8.63 -2.20
C LYS A 15 -7.26 8.59 -2.04
N LEU A 16 -7.88 7.46 -2.41
CA LEU A 16 -9.32 7.21 -2.21
C LEU A 16 -9.69 6.89 -0.75
N ARG A 17 -8.75 6.99 0.20
CA ARG A 17 -8.97 6.68 1.63
C ARG A 17 -9.41 5.23 1.88
N LYS A 18 -9.21 4.33 0.90
CA LYS A 18 -9.52 2.90 0.99
C LYS A 18 -8.31 2.13 1.51
N TYR A 19 -7.88 2.42 2.74
CA TYR A 19 -6.60 1.94 3.30
C TYR A 19 -6.45 0.43 3.30
N GLN A 20 -7.50 -0.32 3.64
CA GLN A 20 -7.43 -1.79 3.64
C GLN A 20 -7.15 -2.35 2.24
N LYS A 21 -7.69 -1.72 1.19
CA LYS A 21 -7.40 -2.09 -0.20
C LYS A 21 -5.99 -1.66 -0.60
N ALA A 22 -5.54 -0.49 -0.15
CA ALA A 22 -4.16 -0.02 -0.38
C ALA A 22 -3.15 -1.02 0.20
N ILE A 23 -3.28 -1.36 1.49
CA ILE A 23 -2.43 -2.32 2.20
C ILE A 23 -2.38 -3.68 1.49
N LYS A 24 -3.53 -4.22 1.06
CA LYS A 24 -3.57 -5.48 0.30
C LYS A 24 -2.77 -5.40 -1.02
N ASN A 25 -2.79 -4.26 -1.71
CA ASN A 25 -2.01 -4.10 -2.94
C ASN A 25 -0.51 -4.01 -2.62
N TYR A 26 -0.11 -3.30 -1.56
CA TYR A 26 1.29 -3.27 -1.14
C TYR A 26 1.80 -4.64 -0.70
N ASP A 27 0.99 -5.46 -0.01
CA ASP A 27 1.35 -6.85 0.29
C ASP A 27 1.60 -7.69 -0.96
N VAL A 28 0.80 -7.51 -2.02
CA VAL A 28 1.06 -8.19 -3.29
C VAL A 28 2.32 -7.65 -3.97
N ALA A 29 2.58 -6.33 -3.90
CA ALA A 29 3.81 -5.75 -4.43
C ALA A 29 5.05 -6.33 -3.73
N ILE A 30 5.02 -6.48 -2.40
CA ILE A 30 6.06 -7.11 -1.59
C ILE A 30 6.25 -8.59 -1.97
N LYS A 31 5.17 -9.33 -2.20
CA LYS A 31 5.26 -10.73 -2.66
C LYS A 31 5.88 -10.85 -4.06
N CYS A 32 5.60 -9.89 -4.95
CA CYS A 32 6.17 -9.87 -6.30
C CYS A 32 7.63 -9.43 -6.31
N ASN A 33 8.00 -8.48 -5.44
CA ASN A 33 9.36 -8.02 -5.27
C ASN A 33 9.60 -7.69 -3.79
N PRO A 34 10.23 -8.61 -3.03
CA PRO A 34 10.49 -8.41 -1.61
C PRO A 34 11.49 -7.27 -1.34
N ASP A 35 12.25 -6.83 -2.34
CA ASP A 35 13.17 -5.69 -2.28
C ASP A 35 12.49 -4.36 -2.67
N CYS A 36 11.17 -4.36 -2.90
CA CYS A 36 10.43 -3.14 -3.23
C CYS A 36 10.22 -2.27 -1.98
N ILE A 37 11.22 -1.45 -1.65
CA ILE A 37 11.21 -0.51 -0.51
C ILE A 37 9.96 0.39 -0.55
N GLU A 38 9.57 0.86 -1.74
CA GLU A 38 8.39 1.71 -1.93
C GLU A 38 7.10 1.03 -1.42
N ALA A 39 6.96 -0.29 -1.60
CA ALA A 39 5.79 -1.01 -1.12
C ALA A 39 5.71 -1.03 0.41
N TYR A 40 6.83 -1.21 1.10
CA TYR A 40 6.89 -1.18 2.57
C TYR A 40 6.57 0.22 3.12
N ILE A 41 7.18 1.26 2.54
CA ILE A 41 6.93 2.66 2.94
C ILE A 41 5.44 2.97 2.81
N ASN A 42 4.86 2.69 1.65
CA ASN A 42 3.45 3.00 1.41
C ASN A 42 2.49 2.13 2.23
N LYS A 43 2.86 0.89 2.55
CA LYS A 43 2.11 0.05 3.51
C LYS A 43 2.08 0.67 4.90
N GLY A 44 3.20 1.19 5.38
CA GLY A 44 3.28 1.92 6.65
C GLY A 44 2.37 3.15 6.66
N ILE A 45 2.44 3.99 5.62
CA ILE A 45 1.57 5.16 5.47
C ILE A 45 0.09 4.76 5.48
N GLY A 46 -0.26 3.69 4.77
CA GLY A 46 -1.60 3.12 4.75
C GLY A 46 -2.07 2.64 6.12
N ALA A 47 -1.19 2.03 6.91
CA ALA A 47 -1.49 1.55 8.26
C ALA A 47 -1.72 2.71 9.24
N THR A 48 -0.86 3.71 9.26
CA THR A 48 -1.02 4.92 10.10
C THR A 48 -2.27 5.69 9.74
N SER A 49 -2.53 5.87 8.43
CA SER A 49 -3.72 6.57 7.94
C SER A 49 -5.02 5.82 8.24
N ARG A 50 -4.96 4.50 8.43
CA ARG A 50 -6.09 3.69 8.88
C ARG A 50 -6.38 3.95 10.37
N GLY A 51 -5.35 3.96 11.22
CA GLY A 51 -5.49 4.20 12.66
C GLY A 51 -5.95 5.62 13.01
N ASN A 52 -5.51 6.63 12.25
CA ASN A 52 -5.91 8.04 12.47
C ASN A 52 -7.37 8.36 12.13
N LYS A 53 -8.17 7.38 11.71
CA LYS A 53 -9.59 7.53 11.37
C LYS A 53 -10.54 6.74 12.25
N GLU A 54 -9.98 6.00 13.21
CA GLU A 54 -10.78 5.30 14.22
C GLU A 54 -11.06 6.20 15.43
N PHE A 55 -10.76 7.50 15.34
CA PHE A 55 -11.05 8.55 16.32
C PHE A 55 -11.83 9.70 15.68
#